data_AF-A0AAJ6G7M0-F1
#
_entry.id   AF-A0AAJ6G7M0-F1
#
_cell.length_a   1.000
_cell.length_b   1.000
_cell.length_c   1.000
_cell.angle_alpha   90.00
_cell.angle_beta   90.00
_cell.angle_gamma   90.00
#
_symmetry.space_group_name_H-M   'P 1'
#
loop_
_entity.id
_entity.type
_entity.pdbx_description
1 polymer ?
#
loop_
_entity_poly.entity_id
_entity_poly.type
_entity_poly.pdbx_seq_one_letter_code
_entity_poly.pdbx_strand_id
1 'polypeptide(L)'
;MDGQKEAFRQAHAELEQCWTHGRSAAERWAVYDGIHDRLVAQWPGDATRIVGMMVMWVTEIRGSCPSPHGVAEPGRSEVLRLRASRIDS
;
A
#
# COMPACT_ATOMS: atom_id res chain seq x y z
N MET A 1 -26.69 -4.80 -3.64
CA MET A 1 -25.31 -4.87 -3.11
C MET A 1 -24.36 -3.93 -3.87
N ASP A 2 -24.88 -3.08 -4.76
CA ASP A 2 -24.08 -2.28 -5.70
C ASP A 2 -23.43 -1.04 -5.04
N GLY A 3 -24.04 -0.51 -3.98
CA GLY A 3 -23.52 0.65 -3.25
C GLY A 3 -22.19 0.39 -2.54
N GLN A 4 -22.01 -0.80 -1.95
CA GLN A 4 -20.76 -1.16 -1.27
C GLN A 4 -19.61 -1.35 -2.27
N LYS A 5 -19.89 -2.00 -3.41
CA LYS A 5 -18.91 -2.19 -4.49
C LYS A 5 -18.45 -0.84 -5.07
N GLU A 6 -19.38 0.10 -5.27
CA GLU A 6 -19.04 1.45 -5.75
C GLU A 6 -18.22 2.24 -4.71
N ALA A 7 -18.61 2.17 -3.43
CA ALA A 7 -17.86 2.84 -2.37
C ALA A 7 -16.41 2.34 -2.27
N PHE A 8 -16.20 1.02 -2.40
CA PHE A 8 -14.85 0.45 -2.44
C PHE A 8 -14.07 0.85 -3.70
N ARG A 9 -14.72 0.90 -4.87
CA ARG A 9 -14.09 1.38 -6.10
C ARG A 9 -13.62 2.83 -5.96
N GLN A 10 -14.49 3.69 -5.43
CA GLN A 10 -14.18 5.11 -5.21
C GLN A 10 -13.05 5.28 -4.18
N ALA A 11 -13.08 4.54 -3.07
CA ALA A 11 -12.03 4.55 -2.06
C ALA A 11 -10.67 4.12 -2.64
N HIS A 12 -10.66 3.08 -3.48
CA HIS A 12 -9.45 2.61 -4.15
C HIS A 12 -8.87 3.68 -5.09
N ALA A 13 -9.71 4.32 -5.91
CA ALA A 13 -9.29 5.40 -6.78
C ALA A 13 -8.74 6.62 -6.00
N GLU A 14 -9.33 6.94 -4.86
CA GLU A 14 -8.88 8.02 -3.97
C GLU A 14 -7.47 7.74 -3.40
N LEU A 15 -7.21 6.50 -2.97
CA LEU A 15 -5.89 6.05 -2.54
C LEU A 15 -4.87 6.12 -3.69
N GLU A 16 -5.21 5.61 -4.88
CA GLU A 16 -4.31 5.61 -6.04
C GLU A 16 -3.90 7.03 -6.43
N GLN A 17 -4.86 7.95 -6.47
CA GLN A 17 -4.59 9.36 -6.74
C GLN A 17 -3.68 9.97 -5.66
N CYS A 18 -3.95 9.70 -4.39
CA CYS A 18 -3.17 10.26 -3.29
C CYS A 18 -1.70 9.80 -3.33
N TRP A 19 -1.45 8.55 -3.71
CA TRP A 19 -0.10 7.99 -3.79
C TRP A 19 0.67 8.35 -5.07
N THR A 20 -0.03 8.67 -6.17
CA THR A 20 0.59 8.99 -7.46
C THR A 20 1.07 10.46 -7.57
N HIS A 21 0.37 11.40 -6.93
CA HIS A 21 0.59 12.86 -7.14
C HIS A 21 1.68 13.50 -6.24
N GLY A 22 2.69 12.74 -5.81
CA GLY A 22 3.86 13.31 -5.11
C GLY A 22 3.60 13.88 -3.71
N ARG A 23 2.49 13.50 -3.05
CA ARG A 23 2.16 13.93 -1.67
C ARG A 23 3.19 13.44 -0.64
N SER A 24 3.28 14.10 0.51
CA SER A 24 4.12 13.63 1.62
C SER A 24 3.60 12.31 2.22
N ALA A 25 4.46 11.60 2.95
CA ALA A 25 4.07 10.36 3.63
C ALA A 25 2.94 10.60 4.65
N ALA A 26 2.97 11.72 5.37
CA ALA A 26 1.94 12.07 6.36
C ALA A 26 0.57 12.29 5.70
N GLU A 27 0.52 13.02 4.58
CA GLU A 27 -0.72 13.24 3.84
C GLU A 27 -1.31 11.95 3.27
N ARG A 28 -0.45 11.04 2.82
CA ARG A 28 -0.88 9.72 2.34
C ARG A 28 -1.57 8.93 3.45
N TRP A 29 -0.95 8.83 4.62
CA TRP A 29 -1.53 8.12 5.75
C TRP A 29 -2.79 8.78 6.30
N ALA A 30 -2.86 10.11 6.32
CA ALA A 30 -4.09 10.82 6.70
C ALA A 30 -5.28 10.49 5.78
N VAL A 31 -5.04 10.35 4.47
CA VAL A 31 -6.09 9.92 3.52
C VAL A 31 -6.47 8.46 3.75
N TYR A 32 -5.50 7.58 4.01
CA TYR A 32 -5.79 6.19 4.36
C TYR A 32 -6.69 6.08 5.59
N ASP A 33 -6.34 6.78 6.67
CA ASP A 33 -7.11 6.75 7.91
C ASP A 33 -8.53 7.29 7.68
N GLY A 34 -8.68 8.40 6.96
CA GLY A 34 -9.99 8.97 6.63
C GLY A 34 -10.88 8.03 5.80
N ILE A 35 -10.29 7.30 4.85
CA ILE A 35 -11.00 6.29 4.07
C ILE A 35 -11.40 5.09 4.95
N HIS A 36 -10.49 4.64 5.81
CA HIS A 36 -10.72 3.52 6.72
C HIS A 36 -11.90 3.82 7.65
N ASP A 37 -11.87 4.97 8.35
CA ASP A 37 -12.94 5.39 9.25
C ASP A 37 -14.29 5.48 8.52
N ARG A 38 -14.32 6.08 7.32
CA ARG A 38 -15.54 6.20 6.51
C ARG A 38 -16.14 4.83 6.16
N LEU A 39 -15.30 3.88 5.74
CA LEU A 39 -15.76 2.54 5.34
C LEU A 39 -16.22 1.73 6.56
N VAL A 40 -15.49 1.78 7.67
CA VAL A 40 -15.84 1.07 8.90
C VAL A 40 -17.10 1.64 9.53
N ALA A 41 -17.29 2.96 9.51
CA ALA A 41 -18.53 3.58 9.99
C ALA A 41 -19.76 3.12 9.19
N GLN A 42 -19.59 2.85 7.90
CA GLN A 42 -20.67 2.40 7.02
C GLN A 42 -20.92 0.88 7.08
N TRP A 43 -19.88 0.09 7.31
CA TRP A 43 -19.95 -1.37 7.44
C TRP A 43 -19.11 -1.88 8.62
N PRO A 44 -19.55 -1.67 9.86
CA PRO A 44 -18.76 -2.02 11.04
C PRO A 44 -18.54 -3.54 11.18
N GLY A 45 -19.49 -4.35 10.70
CA GLY A 45 -19.36 -5.82 10.66
C GLY A 45 -18.29 -6.34 9.71
N ASP A 46 -17.83 -5.52 8.77
CA ASP A 46 -16.80 -5.86 7.78
C ASP A 46 -15.41 -5.27 8.14
N ALA A 47 -15.22 -4.70 9.33
CA ALA A 47 -14.01 -3.93 9.67
C ALA A 47 -12.69 -4.68 9.40
N THR A 48 -12.58 -5.94 9.81
CA THR A 48 -11.39 -6.77 9.55
C THR A 48 -11.14 -6.97 8.05
N ARG A 49 -12.20 -7.15 7.26
CA ARG A 49 -12.12 -7.29 5.82
C ARG A 49 -11.70 -5.99 5.14
N ILE A 50 -12.24 -4.86 5.59
CA ILE A 50 -11.89 -3.52 5.10
C ILE A 50 -10.40 -3.25 5.33
N VAL A 51 -9.88 -3.50 6.54
CA VAL A 51 -8.44 -3.37 6.85
C VAL A 51 -7.61 -4.22 5.89
N GLY A 52 -7.96 -5.51 5.72
CA GLY A 52 -7.24 -6.41 4.81
C GLY A 52 -7.23 -5.92 3.36
N MET A 53 -8.37 -5.44 2.85
CA MET A 53 -8.47 -4.87 1.50
C MET A 53 -7.63 -3.60 1.35
N MET A 54 -7.69 -2.68 2.31
CA MET A 54 -6.95 -1.42 2.23
C MET A 54 -5.43 -1.62 2.28
N VAL A 55 -4.95 -2.56 3.09
CA VAL A 55 -3.51 -2.92 3.12
C VAL A 55 -3.06 -3.49 1.76
N MET A 56 -3.87 -4.37 1.17
CA MET A 56 -3.61 -4.94 -0.15
C MET A 56 -3.48 -3.83 -1.21
N TRP A 57 -4.46 -2.93 -1.26
CA TRP A 57 -4.47 -1.80 -2.19
C TRP A 57 -3.23 -0.91 -2.05
N VAL A 58 -2.87 -0.49 -0.83
CA VAL A 58 -1.67 0.34 -0.62
C VAL A 58 -0.40 -0.41 -1.03
N THR A 59 -0.35 -1.73 -0.84
CA THR A 59 0.78 -2.56 -1.25
C THR A 59 0.90 -2.63 -2.78
N GLU A 60 -0.23 -2.83 -3.46
CA GLU A 60 -0.33 -2.83 -4.94
C GLU A 60 0.07 -1.47 -5.51
N ILE A 61 -0.50 -0.38 -5.00
CA ILE A 61 -0.23 1.00 -5.44
C ILE A 61 1.26 1.37 -5.27
N ARG A 62 1.89 0.92 -4.18
CA ARG A 62 3.32 1.17 -3.93
C ARG A 62 4.25 0.30 -4.78
N GLY A 63 3.73 -0.59 -5.63
CA GLY A 63 4.51 -1.52 -6.43
C GLY A 63 5.37 -2.48 -5.60
N SER A 64 5.11 -2.59 -4.30
CA SER A 64 5.89 -3.37 -3.34
C SER A 64 5.11 -4.60 -2.92
N CYS A 65 4.43 -5.26 -3.85
CA CYS A 65 3.81 -6.54 -3.56
C CYS A 65 4.94 -7.58 -3.45
N PRO A 66 5.27 -8.10 -2.24
CA PRO A 66 6.05 -9.33 -2.20
C PRO A 66 5.14 -10.39 -2.81
N SER A 67 5.42 -10.74 -4.06
CA SER A 67 4.73 -11.82 -4.73
C SER A 67 4.77 -13.05 -3.80
N PRO A 68 3.63 -13.65 -3.40
CA PRO A 68 3.63 -14.82 -2.51
C PRO A 68 4.29 -16.04 -3.16
N HIS A 69 4.63 -15.94 -4.45
CA HIS A 69 5.46 -16.87 -5.18
C HIS A 69 6.70 -16.13 -5.67
N GLY A 70 7.85 -16.43 -5.06
CA GLY A 70 9.13 -15.96 -5.53
C GLY A 70 9.37 -16.41 -6.97
N VAL A 71 9.12 -15.52 -7.91
CA VAL A 71 9.74 -15.60 -9.23
C VAL A 71 11.09 -14.92 -9.07
N ALA A 72 12.13 -15.76 -9.00
CA ALA A 72 13.49 -15.33 -9.18
C ALA A 72 13.59 -14.65 -10.56
N GLU A 73 13.82 -13.34 -10.59
CA GLU A 73 14.28 -12.64 -11.77
C GLU A 73 15.80 -12.86 -11.88
N PRO A 74 16.31 -13.57 -12.90
CA PRO A 74 17.74 -13.62 -13.15
C PRO A 74 18.11 -12.42 -14.01
N GLY A 75 18.79 -11.44 -13.40
CA GLY A 75 19.63 -10.52 -14.17
C GLY A 75 19.28 -9.04 -14.05
N ARG A 76 19.73 -8.43 -12.96
CA ARG A 76 20.45 -7.15 -13.03
C ARG A 76 21.36 -6.99 -11.82
N SER A 77 22.55 -7.54 -11.99
CA SER A 77 23.70 -7.25 -11.15
C SER A 77 24.14 -5.81 -11.40
N GLU A 78 23.63 -4.85 -10.62
CA GLU A 78 24.32 -3.56 -10.43
C GLU A 78 25.01 -3.56 -9.07
N VAL A 79 26.33 -3.47 -9.18
CA VAL A 79 27.30 -3.64 -8.13
C VAL A 79 27.27 -2.42 -7.22
N LEU A 80 26.46 -2.46 -6.16
CA LEU A 80 26.70 -1.61 -5.00
C LEU A 80 27.86 -2.22 -4.22
N ARG A 81 29.09 -1.80 -4.56
CA ARG A 81 30.30 -2.04 -3.78
C ARG A 81 30.07 -1.49 -2.36
N LEU A 82 29.63 -2.36 -1.46
CA LEU A 82 29.75 -2.16 -0.03
C LEU A 82 31.24 -2.14 0.31
N ARG A 83 31.81 -0.93 0.35
CA ARG A 83 33.15 -0.68 0.86
C ARG A 83 33.12 -1.02 2.35
N ALA A 84 33.72 -2.14 2.72
CA ALA A 84 33.92 -2.53 4.11
C ALA A 84 34.79 -1.48 4.80
N SER A 85 34.16 -0.60 5.57
CA SER A 85 34.88 0.17 6.60
C SER A 85 35.21 -0.79 7.73
N ARG A 86 36.49 -1.16 7.83
CA ARG A 86 37.03 -1.90 8.97
C ARG A 86 36.79 -1.08 10.24
N ILE A 87 36.20 -1.70 11.26
CA ILE A 87 36.25 -1.20 12.63
C ILE A 87 37.46 -1.90 13.25
N ASP A 88 38.47 -1.10 13.58
CA ASP A 88 39.67 -1.50 14.32
C ASP A 88 39.30 -1.66 15.81
N SER A 89 39.78 -2.72 16.46
CA SER A 89 39.74 -2.91 17.93
C SER A 89 41.11 -2.67 18.52
#